data_AF-A0A8H5N8L0-F1
#
_entry.id   AF-A0A8H5N8L0-F1
#
_cell.length_a   1.000
_cell.length_b   1.000
_cell.length_c   1.000
_cell.angle_alpha   90.00
_cell.angle_beta   90.00
_cell.angle_gamma   90.00
#
_symmetry.space_group_name_H-M   'P 1'
#
loop_
_entity.id
_entity.type
_entity.pdbx_description
1 polymer ?
#
loop_
_entity_poly.entity_id
_entity_poly.type
_entity_poly.pdbx_seq_one_letter_code
_entity_poly.pdbx_strand_id
1 'polypeptide(L)'
;MSTTDSTTFKFYTFFFKWIDPIIALGGAYLNFIDPIGAVTSMAPNSRYDPDQVFLFHQSGGLALAVAFLSATIPRYSKDITVWRILQFSLLLSDLAGISGVGFAMARQGRLGGTWTSDDWGCGGSVLECDNHIDPDRSKWGGYGPLVSKWLRSNDRLQERAQIRVWDVKNAMDYPEPGDYDVLIITGAPANPEGEEPWLLKLREYVKKEVETTSTQKFVGFCFGHQILAMAYGLSVECNDSGYEFSATTIQLSDAGKRLFKQDSVCLNEGHQFQVKDQDLGQLQNLGSTDHTHIQGLFLPERLWSLQAHPEFDAEALGQILEFAKSKLSDEDYQSARESNTGNIEQQVALDSLVNFILD
;
A
#
# COMPACT_ATOMS: atom_id res chain seq x y z
N MET A 1 1.50 20.44 -37.54
CA MET A 1 2.28 20.78 -36.34
C MET A 1 1.44 20.38 -35.15
N SER A 2 1.79 19.24 -34.55
CA SER A 2 1.07 18.64 -33.43
C SER A 2 1.17 19.56 -32.22
N THR A 3 0.03 19.97 -31.67
CA THR A 3 -0.11 20.61 -30.36
C THR A 3 0.31 19.60 -29.29
N THR A 4 1.61 19.50 -29.02
CA THR A 4 2.09 18.86 -27.79
C THR A 4 1.51 19.61 -26.62
N ASP A 5 0.78 18.89 -25.79
CA ASP A 5 -0.03 19.39 -24.69
C ASP A 5 0.83 20.21 -23.72
N SER A 6 0.42 21.44 -23.44
CA SER A 6 1.21 22.39 -22.63
C SER A 6 1.47 21.91 -21.20
N THR A 7 0.67 20.95 -20.75
CA THR A 7 0.68 20.25 -19.45
C THR A 7 1.83 19.25 -19.35
N THR A 8 2.05 18.43 -20.37
CA THR A 8 3.17 17.46 -20.42
C THR A 8 4.51 18.19 -20.32
N PHE A 9 4.65 19.31 -21.02
CA PHE A 9 5.85 20.14 -20.97
C PHE A 9 6.08 20.75 -19.57
N LYS A 10 5.02 21.14 -18.86
CA LYS A 10 5.10 21.69 -17.50
C LYS A 10 5.55 20.64 -16.47
N PHE A 11 5.02 19.42 -16.56
CA PHE A 11 5.42 18.32 -15.68
C PHE A 11 6.91 17.99 -15.84
N TYR A 12 7.38 17.73 -17.07
CA TYR A 12 8.79 17.41 -17.31
C TYR A 12 9.72 18.55 -16.90
N THR A 13 9.33 19.79 -17.19
CA THR A 13 10.11 20.97 -16.77
C THR A 13 10.17 21.08 -15.26
N PHE A 14 9.10 20.74 -14.53
CA PHE A 14 9.10 20.74 -13.08
C PHE A 14 9.97 19.61 -12.51
N PHE A 15 9.74 18.38 -12.96
CA PHE A 15 10.44 17.19 -12.50
C PHE A 15 11.96 17.33 -12.64
N PHE A 16 12.45 17.56 -13.87
CA PHE A 16 13.89 17.62 -14.13
C PHE A 16 14.57 18.87 -13.55
N LYS A 17 13.82 19.89 -13.17
CA LYS A 17 14.37 21.12 -12.58
C LYS A 17 14.43 21.10 -11.06
N TRP A 18 13.54 20.35 -10.43
CA TRP A 18 13.34 20.39 -8.98
C TRP A 18 13.48 19.02 -8.30
N ILE A 19 12.94 17.95 -8.90
CA ILE A 19 12.92 16.62 -8.29
C ILE A 19 14.20 15.85 -8.62
N ASP A 20 14.60 15.83 -9.90
CA ASP A 20 15.78 15.10 -10.37
C ASP A 20 17.08 15.47 -9.62
N PRO A 21 17.39 16.75 -9.35
CA PRO A 21 18.57 17.10 -8.56
C PRO A 21 18.55 16.57 -7.12
N ILE A 22 17.36 16.45 -6.51
CA ILE A 22 17.20 15.93 -5.15
C ILE A 22 17.43 14.41 -5.14
N ILE A 23 16.92 13.70 -6.14
CA ILE A 23 17.19 12.26 -6.31
C ILE A 23 18.70 12.01 -6.49
N ALA A 24 19.36 12.80 -7.35
CA ALA A 24 20.80 12.69 -7.56
C ALA A 24 21.61 13.01 -6.28
N LEU A 25 21.15 13.96 -5.44
CA LEU A 25 21.74 14.22 -4.12
C LEU A 25 21.57 13.02 -3.17
N GLY A 26 20.42 12.34 -3.21
CA GLY A 26 20.21 11.09 -2.48
C GLY A 26 21.21 10.01 -2.88
N GLY A 27 21.46 9.86 -4.19
CA GLY A 27 22.50 8.97 -4.72
C GLY A 27 23.91 9.35 -4.23
N ALA A 28 24.24 10.64 -4.18
CA ALA A 28 25.51 11.12 -3.63
C ALA A 28 25.63 10.83 -2.12
N TYR A 29 24.54 11.03 -1.36
CA TYR A 29 24.49 10.72 0.07
C TYR A 29 24.76 9.24 0.34
N LEU A 30 24.05 8.33 -0.35
CA LEU A 30 24.26 6.90 -0.19
C LEU A 30 25.71 6.52 -0.48
N ASN A 31 26.29 7.04 -1.55
CA ASN A 31 27.67 6.70 -1.91
C ASN A 31 28.74 7.29 -0.97
N PHE A 32 28.51 8.44 -0.33
CA PHE A 32 29.48 9.04 0.59
C PHE A 32 29.31 8.63 2.05
N ILE A 33 28.07 8.39 2.48
CA ILE A 33 27.70 8.28 3.89
C ILE A 33 27.22 6.87 4.24
N ASP A 34 26.50 6.21 3.33
CA ASP A 34 25.96 4.86 3.54
C ASP A 34 26.28 3.90 2.37
N PRO A 35 27.57 3.56 2.17
CA PRO A 35 27.97 2.69 1.08
C PRO A 35 27.45 1.25 1.27
N ILE A 36 27.07 0.86 2.49
CA ILE A 36 26.40 -0.42 2.75
C ILE A 36 25.01 -0.39 2.11
N GLY A 37 24.20 0.64 2.41
CA GLY A 37 22.90 0.86 1.78
C GLY A 37 22.97 0.98 0.25
N ALA A 38 24.02 1.64 -0.27
CA ALA A 38 24.26 1.73 -1.71
C ALA A 38 24.47 0.35 -2.37
N VAL A 39 25.20 -0.56 -1.70
CA VAL A 39 25.41 -1.93 -2.20
C VAL A 39 24.13 -2.75 -2.10
N THR A 40 23.48 -2.73 -0.94
CA THR A 40 22.33 -3.62 -0.68
C THR A 40 21.09 -3.21 -1.47
N SER A 41 20.95 -1.93 -1.80
CA SER A 41 19.84 -1.45 -2.64
C SER A 41 19.95 -1.95 -4.08
N MET A 42 21.15 -1.94 -4.67
CA MET A 42 21.34 -2.40 -6.05
C MET A 42 21.60 -3.90 -6.16
N ALA A 43 22.06 -4.51 -5.06
CA ALA A 43 22.51 -5.88 -5.00
C ALA A 43 22.38 -6.43 -3.56
N PRO A 44 21.17 -6.86 -3.13
CA PRO A 44 20.88 -7.23 -1.74
C PRO A 44 21.75 -8.36 -1.17
N ASN A 45 22.25 -9.25 -2.03
CA ASN A 45 23.13 -10.35 -1.63
C ASN A 45 24.63 -9.98 -1.65
N SER A 46 24.98 -8.79 -2.14
CA SER A 46 26.36 -8.29 -2.14
C SER A 46 26.72 -7.73 -0.77
N ARG A 47 28.00 -7.85 -0.42
CA ARG A 47 28.55 -7.26 0.81
C ARG A 47 29.46 -6.11 0.45
N TYR A 48 29.32 -5.01 1.17
CA TYR A 48 30.25 -3.89 1.08
C TYR A 48 31.65 -4.32 1.53
N ASP A 49 32.66 -3.97 0.72
CA ASP A 49 34.07 -4.16 1.01
C ASP A 49 34.70 -2.78 1.33
N PRO A 50 35.14 -2.54 2.58
CA PRO A 50 35.75 -1.29 2.98
C PRO A 50 36.98 -0.89 2.16
N ASP A 51 37.74 -1.86 1.63
CA ASP A 51 38.92 -1.58 0.82
C ASP A 51 38.56 -1.01 -0.57
N GLN A 52 37.28 -1.06 -0.94
CA GLN A 52 36.73 -0.57 -2.21
C GLN A 52 35.95 0.75 -2.06
N VAL A 53 36.02 1.41 -0.90
CA VAL A 53 35.33 2.67 -0.60
C VAL A 53 35.55 3.75 -1.68
N PHE A 54 36.71 3.75 -2.34
CA PHE A 54 37.03 4.71 -3.39
C PHE A 54 36.08 4.64 -4.60
N LEU A 55 35.49 3.47 -4.92
CA LEU A 55 34.52 3.31 -6.01
C LEU A 55 33.20 4.02 -5.70
N PHE A 56 32.77 3.98 -4.43
CA PHE A 56 31.59 4.70 -3.97
C PHE A 56 31.85 6.20 -3.98
N HIS A 57 33.02 6.66 -3.53
CA HIS A 57 33.36 8.09 -3.61
C HIS A 57 33.44 8.61 -5.06
N GLN A 58 33.90 7.80 -6.01
CA GLN A 58 33.86 8.15 -7.44
C GLN A 58 32.41 8.27 -7.95
N SER A 59 31.56 7.31 -7.61
CA SER A 59 30.15 7.29 -8.00
C SER A 59 29.34 8.42 -7.34
N GLY A 60 29.57 8.67 -6.06
CA GLY A 60 28.98 9.79 -5.31
C GLY A 60 29.45 11.15 -5.82
N GLY A 61 30.71 11.27 -6.24
CA GLY A 61 31.23 12.48 -6.89
C GLY A 61 30.55 12.77 -8.22
N LEU A 62 30.30 11.73 -9.03
CA LEU A 62 29.55 11.85 -10.27
C LEU A 62 28.08 12.24 -10.01
N ALA A 63 27.42 11.58 -9.04
CA ALA A 63 26.04 11.90 -8.66
C ALA A 63 25.90 13.33 -8.14
N LEU A 64 26.89 13.83 -7.37
CA LEU A 64 26.93 15.21 -6.91
C LEU A 64 27.12 16.20 -8.07
N ALA A 65 27.96 15.86 -9.05
CA ALA A 65 28.13 16.68 -10.25
C ALA A 65 26.84 16.73 -11.08
N VAL A 66 26.15 15.60 -11.24
CA VAL A 66 24.84 15.51 -11.89
C VAL A 66 23.81 16.38 -11.15
N ALA A 67 23.70 16.25 -9.82
CA ALA A 67 22.81 17.06 -9.01
C ALA A 67 23.06 18.55 -9.20
N PHE A 68 24.33 18.97 -9.18
CA PHE A 68 24.71 20.36 -9.39
C PHE A 68 24.35 20.85 -10.80
N LEU A 69 24.66 20.09 -11.84
CA LEU A 69 24.39 20.48 -13.24
C LEU A 69 22.88 20.52 -13.53
N SER A 70 22.12 19.51 -13.08
CA SER A 70 20.65 19.46 -13.20
C SER A 70 19.97 20.57 -12.39
N ALA A 71 20.54 20.99 -11.25
CA ALA A 71 20.05 22.14 -10.51
C ALA A 71 20.41 23.47 -11.19
N THR A 72 21.62 23.63 -11.73
CA THR A 72 22.10 24.95 -12.14
C THR A 72 21.76 25.29 -13.59
N ILE A 73 22.02 24.39 -14.54
CA ILE A 73 21.86 24.68 -15.97
C ILE A 73 20.43 25.12 -16.33
N PRO A 74 19.33 24.48 -15.84
CA PRO A 74 17.96 24.91 -16.14
C PRO A 74 17.57 26.27 -15.54
N ARG A 75 18.40 26.85 -14.67
CA ARG A 75 18.20 28.17 -14.05
C ARG A 75 18.95 29.27 -14.79
N TYR A 76 20.04 28.95 -15.49
CA TYR A 76 20.88 29.92 -16.20
C TYR A 76 20.76 29.87 -17.73
N SER A 77 20.50 28.70 -18.32
CA SER A 77 20.30 28.56 -19.76
C SER A 77 18.83 28.27 -20.09
N LYS A 78 18.27 29.08 -20.99
CA LYS A 78 16.96 28.85 -21.61
C LYS A 78 17.07 28.23 -23.01
N ASP A 79 18.29 27.94 -23.47
CA ASP A 79 18.54 27.31 -24.76
C ASP A 79 18.13 25.84 -24.70
N ILE A 80 17.12 25.48 -25.49
CA ILE A 80 16.59 24.12 -25.57
C ILE A 80 17.64 23.12 -26.06
N THR A 81 18.63 23.56 -26.83
CA THR A 81 19.74 22.73 -27.31
C THR A 81 20.62 22.30 -26.15
N VAL A 82 20.97 23.25 -25.27
CA VAL A 82 21.74 22.97 -24.04
C VAL A 82 20.96 22.02 -23.13
N TRP A 83 19.65 22.24 -22.99
CA TRP A 83 18.79 21.40 -22.15
C TRP A 83 18.68 19.96 -22.69
N ARG A 84 18.54 19.80 -24.00
CA ARG A 84 18.53 18.48 -24.67
C ARG A 84 19.85 17.76 -24.51
N ILE A 85 20.98 18.46 -24.66
CA ILE A 85 22.30 17.86 -24.46
C ILE A 85 22.45 17.37 -23.01
N LEU A 86 22.05 18.18 -22.03
CA LEU A 86 22.09 17.80 -20.62
C LEU A 86 21.24 16.55 -20.36
N GLN A 87 19.97 16.57 -20.75
CA GLN A 87 19.05 15.44 -20.54
C GLN A 87 19.49 14.18 -21.27
N PHE A 88 20.03 14.30 -22.49
CA PHE A 88 20.60 13.17 -23.21
C PHE A 88 21.84 12.62 -22.48
N SER A 89 22.66 13.47 -21.87
CA SER A 89 23.82 13.03 -21.09
C SER A 89 23.41 12.28 -19.82
N LEU A 90 22.33 12.72 -19.16
CA LEU A 90 21.75 12.01 -18.01
C LEU A 90 21.20 10.64 -18.43
N LEU A 91 20.47 10.57 -19.55
CA LEU A 91 19.98 9.30 -20.09
C LEU A 91 21.12 8.30 -20.33
N LEU A 92 22.27 8.75 -20.86
CA LEU A 92 23.43 7.87 -21.04
C LEU A 92 23.97 7.34 -19.70
N SER A 93 23.98 8.18 -18.66
CA SER A 93 24.36 7.78 -17.30
C SER A 93 23.38 6.76 -16.73
N ASP A 94 22.08 6.98 -16.92
CA ASP A 94 21.03 6.08 -16.42
C ASP A 94 21.10 4.71 -17.10
N LEU A 95 21.33 4.66 -18.41
CA LEU A 95 21.55 3.42 -19.14
C LEU A 95 22.77 2.64 -18.61
N ALA A 96 23.85 3.34 -18.26
CA ALA A 96 25.02 2.72 -17.63
C ALA A 96 24.68 2.16 -16.23
N GLY A 97 23.93 2.92 -15.41
CA GLY A 97 23.46 2.47 -14.10
C GLY A 97 22.56 1.24 -14.18
N ILE A 98 21.58 1.26 -15.07
CA ILE A 98 20.66 0.13 -15.35
C ILE A 98 21.43 -1.10 -15.80
N SER A 99 22.46 -0.92 -16.64
CA SER A 99 23.30 -2.05 -17.06
C SER A 99 24.02 -2.70 -15.87
N GLY A 100 24.52 -1.89 -14.92
CA GLY A 100 25.15 -2.36 -13.69
C GLY A 100 24.20 -3.18 -12.81
N VAL A 101 22.98 -2.68 -12.60
CA VAL A 101 21.92 -3.41 -11.88
C VAL A 101 21.59 -4.72 -12.60
N GLY A 102 21.40 -4.67 -13.92
CA GLY A 102 21.12 -5.86 -14.73
C GLY A 102 22.20 -6.95 -14.60
N PHE A 103 23.48 -6.57 -14.61
CA PHE A 103 24.57 -7.52 -14.36
C PHE A 103 24.60 -8.04 -12.92
N ALA A 104 24.33 -7.20 -11.93
CA ALA A 104 24.25 -7.60 -10.53
C ALA A 104 23.11 -8.62 -10.30
N MET A 105 21.94 -8.36 -10.88
CA MET A 105 20.79 -9.27 -10.88
C MET A 105 21.11 -10.59 -11.59
N ALA A 106 21.76 -10.54 -12.75
CA ALA A 106 22.16 -11.73 -13.49
C ALA A 106 23.03 -12.67 -12.65
N ARG A 107 24.03 -12.10 -11.97
CA ARG A 107 24.96 -12.86 -11.12
C ARG A 107 24.28 -13.44 -9.87
N GLN A 108 23.19 -12.84 -9.43
CA GLN A 108 22.39 -13.31 -8.31
C GLN A 108 21.24 -14.25 -8.74
N GLY A 109 21.10 -14.55 -10.04
CA GLY A 109 20.01 -15.38 -10.55
C GLY A 109 18.64 -14.69 -10.52
N ARG A 110 18.60 -13.35 -10.48
CA ARG A 110 17.40 -12.53 -10.25
C ARG A 110 16.80 -11.93 -11.54
N LEU A 111 17.42 -12.14 -12.70
CA LEU A 111 16.92 -11.63 -14.00
C LEU A 111 15.54 -12.17 -14.40
N GLY A 112 15.12 -13.32 -13.86
CA GLY A 112 13.80 -13.93 -14.12
C GLY A 112 13.00 -14.27 -12.86
N GLY A 113 13.29 -13.61 -11.73
CA GLY A 113 12.70 -13.92 -10.41
C GLY A 113 12.15 -12.69 -9.67
N THR A 114 11.99 -12.80 -8.34
CA THR A 114 11.48 -11.74 -7.45
C THR A 114 12.49 -10.61 -7.26
N TRP A 115 12.20 -9.48 -7.89
CA TRP A 115 12.87 -8.20 -7.71
C TRP A 115 12.42 -7.56 -6.38
N THR A 116 13.33 -6.90 -5.67
CA THR A 116 13.11 -6.20 -4.40
C THR A 116 12.50 -4.82 -4.63
N SER A 117 11.97 -4.19 -3.57
CA SER A 117 11.48 -2.80 -3.62
C SER A 117 12.52 -1.83 -4.21
N ASP A 118 13.79 -2.05 -3.88
CA ASP A 118 14.91 -1.24 -4.36
C ASP A 118 15.22 -1.46 -5.86
N ASP A 119 14.76 -2.58 -6.43
CA ASP A 119 14.92 -2.89 -7.86
C ASP A 119 13.85 -2.20 -8.75
N TRP A 120 12.75 -1.72 -8.16
CA TRP A 120 11.53 -1.30 -8.85
C TRP A 120 11.10 0.15 -8.56
N GLY A 121 12.00 1.13 -8.47
CA GLY A 121 11.59 2.53 -8.26
C GLY A 121 10.60 3.08 -9.33
N CYS A 122 9.28 2.87 -9.14
CA CYS A 122 8.04 3.43 -9.78
C CYS A 122 6.89 2.39 -9.63
N GLY A 123 5.66 2.60 -9.13
CA GLY A 123 4.83 3.74 -8.66
C GLY A 123 3.41 3.21 -8.28
N GLY A 124 2.39 4.09 -8.08
CA GLY A 124 0.94 3.95 -7.60
C GLY A 124 0.79 3.31 -6.24
N SER A 125 -0.42 3.18 -5.60
CA SER A 125 -0.95 3.85 -4.37
C SER A 125 -1.94 3.05 -3.39
N VAL A 126 -1.87 3.18 -2.04
CA VAL A 126 -2.50 2.48 -0.85
C VAL A 126 -2.44 3.37 0.44
N LEU A 127 -3.53 3.61 1.19
CA LEU A 127 -3.44 4.35 2.48
C LEU A 127 -3.23 3.39 3.67
N GLU A 128 -2.19 3.63 4.47
CA GLU A 128 -1.89 2.91 5.70
C GLU A 128 -2.39 3.68 6.93
N CYS A 129 -3.37 3.07 7.63
CA CYS A 129 -4.05 3.67 8.77
C CYS A 129 -3.47 3.28 10.14
N ASP A 130 -2.39 2.50 10.19
CA ASP A 130 -1.71 2.19 11.44
C ASP A 130 -0.23 1.78 11.29
N ASN A 131 0.55 2.15 12.30
CA ASN A 131 1.97 1.80 12.50
C ASN A 131 2.25 1.25 13.93
N HIS A 132 1.22 0.84 14.69
CA HIS A 132 1.41 0.25 16.02
C HIS A 132 1.65 -1.26 15.96
N ILE A 133 2.89 -1.62 15.60
CA ILE A 133 3.58 -2.81 16.11
C ILE A 133 4.93 -2.31 16.67
N ASP A 134 5.23 -2.69 17.92
CA ASP A 134 6.37 -2.35 18.80
C ASP A 134 7.75 -2.07 18.12
N PRO A 135 8.70 -1.30 18.72
CA PRO A 135 9.97 -0.83 18.13
C PRO A 135 11.01 -1.92 17.78
N ASP A 136 10.66 -3.19 17.89
CA ASP A 136 11.58 -4.32 17.73
C ASP A 136 11.07 -5.23 16.59
N ARG A 137 11.49 -4.94 15.33
CA ARG A 137 11.63 -5.85 14.15
C ARG A 137 11.00 -5.40 12.81
N SER A 138 11.85 -4.80 11.98
CA SER A 138 12.29 -5.18 10.62
C SER A 138 11.64 -6.28 9.74
N LYS A 139 10.54 -6.98 10.09
CA LYS A 139 10.04 -8.12 9.28
C LYS A 139 8.82 -7.86 8.39
N TRP A 140 7.89 -6.97 8.77
CA TRP A 140 6.59 -6.83 8.07
C TRP A 140 6.14 -5.39 7.79
N GLY A 141 6.63 -4.39 8.51
CA GLY A 141 6.51 -2.97 8.12
C GLY A 141 5.14 -2.28 8.32
N GLY A 142 4.10 -2.95 8.83
CA GLY A 142 2.77 -2.36 9.09
C GLY A 142 1.61 -3.04 8.33
N TYR A 143 0.38 -2.52 8.45
CA TYR A 143 -0.78 -3.05 7.70
C TYR A 143 -0.69 -2.75 6.20
N GLY A 144 -0.12 -1.59 5.83
CA GLY A 144 0.05 -1.18 4.44
C GLY A 144 0.91 -2.17 3.64
N PRO A 145 2.09 -2.57 4.15
CA PRO A 145 2.91 -3.61 3.51
C PRO A 145 2.26 -4.99 3.45
N LEU A 146 1.48 -5.41 4.47
CA LEU A 146 0.76 -6.69 4.44
C LEU A 146 -0.29 -6.72 3.32
N VAL A 147 -1.15 -5.71 3.27
CA VAL A 147 -2.15 -5.57 2.19
C VAL A 147 -1.45 -5.44 0.83
N SER A 148 -0.38 -4.65 0.74
CA SER A 148 0.40 -4.50 -0.49
C SER A 148 1.02 -5.82 -0.96
N LYS A 149 1.59 -6.62 -0.05
CA LYS A 149 2.15 -7.94 -0.34
C LYS A 149 1.07 -8.89 -0.83
N TRP A 150 -0.09 -8.92 -0.15
CA TRP A 150 -1.21 -9.77 -0.51
C TRP A 150 -1.78 -9.40 -1.89
N LEU A 151 -2.03 -8.12 -2.16
CA LEU A 151 -2.46 -7.63 -3.47
C LEU A 151 -1.46 -7.98 -4.58
N ARG A 152 -0.17 -7.81 -4.30
CA ARG A 152 0.91 -8.19 -5.21
C ARG A 152 0.98 -9.71 -5.40
N SER A 153 0.35 -10.56 -4.60
CA SER A 153 0.37 -12.00 -4.91
C SER A 153 -0.47 -12.39 -6.13
N ASN A 154 -1.26 -11.46 -6.69
CA ASN A 154 -2.00 -11.66 -7.94
C ASN A 154 -1.28 -11.01 -9.14
N ASP A 155 -0.84 -11.83 -10.10
CA ASP A 155 -0.09 -11.40 -11.28
C ASP A 155 -0.84 -10.35 -12.13
N ARG A 156 -2.17 -10.49 -12.29
CA ARG A 156 -2.98 -9.54 -13.09
C ARG A 156 -2.94 -8.15 -12.49
N LEU A 157 -2.93 -8.07 -11.16
CA LEU A 157 -2.88 -6.79 -10.46
C LEU A 157 -1.45 -6.23 -10.47
N GLN A 158 -0.42 -7.07 -10.29
CA GLN A 158 0.98 -6.64 -10.41
C GLN A 158 1.30 -6.01 -11.78
N GLU A 159 0.80 -6.59 -12.87
CA GLU A 159 1.09 -6.13 -14.22
C GLU A 159 0.35 -4.84 -14.61
N ARG A 160 -0.79 -4.56 -13.96
CA ARG A 160 -1.73 -3.51 -14.38
C ARG A 160 -1.91 -2.39 -13.37
N ALA A 161 -1.52 -2.60 -12.12
CA ALA A 161 -1.71 -1.66 -11.04
C ALA A 161 -0.39 -1.37 -10.33
N GLN A 162 -0.41 -0.23 -9.68
CA GLN A 162 0.71 0.43 -9.06
C GLN A 162 0.27 0.70 -7.60
N ILE A 163 1.08 0.38 -6.57
CA ILE A 163 0.72 0.34 -5.10
C ILE A 163 1.73 1.09 -4.14
N ARG A 164 1.34 2.21 -3.46
CA ARG A 164 2.21 3.29 -2.83
C ARG A 164 1.61 3.52 -1.47
N VAL A 165 2.36 3.40 -0.41
CA VAL A 165 1.75 3.51 0.91
C VAL A 165 1.78 4.98 1.40
N TRP A 166 0.67 5.48 1.97
CA TRP A 166 0.64 6.76 2.69
C TRP A 166 0.32 6.55 4.17
N ASP A 167 1.13 7.10 5.07
CA ASP A 167 0.91 7.04 6.51
C ASP A 167 -0.11 8.13 6.94
N VAL A 168 -1.37 7.73 7.12
CA VAL A 168 -2.42 8.67 7.54
C VAL A 168 -2.45 8.93 9.04
N LYS A 169 -1.79 8.09 9.85
CA LYS A 169 -1.84 8.16 11.32
C LYS A 169 -0.77 9.07 11.88
N ASN A 170 0.50 8.86 11.50
CA ASN A 170 1.62 9.64 12.03
C ASN A 170 1.94 10.85 11.15
N ALA A 171 2.06 10.63 9.84
CA ALA A 171 2.37 11.71 8.90
C ALA A 171 1.13 12.52 8.52
N MET A 172 -0.06 11.94 8.71
CA MET A 172 -1.32 12.50 8.22
C MET A 172 -1.23 12.87 6.74
N ASP A 173 -0.56 12.01 5.97
CA ASP A 173 -0.32 12.18 4.54
C ASP A 173 -1.41 11.48 3.73
N TYR A 174 -1.87 12.12 2.66
CA TYR A 174 -3.00 11.66 1.86
C TYR A 174 -2.75 11.99 0.37
N PRO A 175 -3.21 11.16 -0.57
CA PRO A 175 -3.19 11.49 -1.98
C PRO A 175 -4.07 12.70 -2.28
N GLU A 176 -3.68 13.47 -3.29
CA GLU A 176 -4.57 14.47 -3.84
C GLU A 176 -5.71 13.79 -4.63
N PRO A 177 -6.90 14.41 -4.68
CA PRO A 177 -8.02 13.86 -5.45
C PRO A 177 -7.62 13.69 -6.93
N GLY A 178 -7.77 12.48 -7.45
CA GLY A 178 -7.40 12.12 -8.83
C GLY A 178 -5.99 11.54 -9.00
N ASP A 179 -5.18 11.47 -7.94
CA ASP A 179 -3.88 10.77 -7.97
C ASP A 179 -4.01 9.23 -7.91
N TYR A 180 -5.23 8.72 -7.76
CA TYR A 180 -5.52 7.30 -7.63
C TYR A 180 -6.81 6.92 -8.39
N ASP A 181 -6.84 5.68 -8.87
CA ASP A 181 -8.03 5.03 -9.41
C ASP A 181 -8.79 4.25 -8.33
N VAL A 182 -8.04 3.69 -7.37
CA VAL A 182 -8.57 2.90 -6.25
C VAL A 182 -7.96 3.39 -4.94
N LEU A 183 -8.81 3.69 -3.95
CA LEU A 183 -8.40 4.00 -2.60
C LEU A 183 -8.61 2.79 -1.69
N ILE A 184 -7.53 2.28 -1.10
CA ILE A 184 -7.58 1.16 -0.16
C ILE A 184 -7.30 1.67 1.24
N ILE A 185 -8.19 1.36 2.18
CA ILE A 185 -8.11 1.73 3.60
C ILE A 185 -7.91 0.46 4.42
N THR A 186 -6.78 0.36 5.11
CA THR A 186 -6.42 -0.84 5.89
C THR A 186 -7.16 -0.93 7.21
N GLY A 187 -6.97 -2.06 7.91
CA GLY A 187 -7.28 -2.18 9.33
C GLY A 187 -6.46 -1.22 10.21
N ALA A 188 -6.93 -1.02 11.44
CA ALA A 188 -6.25 -0.32 12.52
C ALA A 188 -6.83 -0.74 13.88
N PRO A 189 -6.03 -0.83 14.96
CA PRO A 189 -6.49 -1.10 16.33
C PRO A 189 -7.04 0.19 16.97
N ALA A 190 -7.98 0.86 16.30
CA ALA A 190 -8.54 2.14 16.70
C ALA A 190 -10.07 2.08 16.74
N ASN A 191 -10.69 2.93 17.56
CA ASN A 191 -12.13 3.15 17.52
C ASN A 191 -12.45 3.99 16.27
N PRO A 192 -13.30 3.51 15.32
CA PRO A 192 -13.71 4.29 14.16
C PRO A 192 -14.41 5.61 14.49
N GLU A 193 -15.02 5.71 15.68
CA GLU A 193 -15.68 6.91 16.20
C GLU A 193 -14.76 7.76 17.09
N GLY A 194 -13.49 7.39 17.25
CA GLY A 194 -12.53 8.13 18.07
C GLY A 194 -12.33 9.57 17.62
N GLU A 195 -11.97 10.45 18.55
CA GLU A 195 -11.81 11.90 18.31
C GLU A 195 -10.34 12.31 18.08
N GLU A 196 -9.43 11.34 17.96
CA GLU A 196 -8.03 11.63 17.66
C GLU A 196 -7.90 12.43 16.35
N PRO A 197 -7.00 13.43 16.27
CA PRO A 197 -6.92 14.32 15.10
C PRO A 197 -6.77 13.60 13.75
N TRP A 198 -6.04 12.49 13.72
CA TRP A 198 -5.86 11.69 12.50
C TRP A 198 -7.15 10.97 12.09
N LEU A 199 -7.97 10.52 13.04
CA LEU A 199 -9.27 9.88 12.77
C LEU A 199 -10.27 10.90 12.23
N LEU A 200 -10.34 12.08 12.83
CA LEU A 200 -11.18 13.17 12.34
C LEU A 200 -10.82 13.54 10.90
N LYS A 201 -9.52 13.72 10.62
CA LYS A 201 -9.02 14.02 9.28
C LYS A 201 -9.29 12.89 8.28
N LEU A 202 -9.08 11.62 8.69
CA LEU A 202 -9.34 10.46 7.85
C LEU A 202 -10.82 10.38 7.47
N ARG A 203 -11.73 10.50 8.44
CA ARG A 203 -13.19 10.47 8.18
C ARG A 203 -13.62 11.62 7.28
N GLU A 204 -13.10 12.83 7.51
CA GLU A 204 -13.39 13.99 6.66
C GLU A 204 -12.89 13.76 5.22
N TYR A 205 -11.65 13.31 5.07
CA TYR A 205 -11.05 13.01 3.77
C TYR A 205 -11.85 11.94 3.01
N VAL A 206 -12.08 10.78 3.63
CA VAL A 206 -12.76 9.66 2.96
C VAL A 206 -14.19 10.04 2.60
N LYS A 207 -14.92 10.72 3.49
CA LYS A 207 -16.27 11.22 3.19
C LYS A 207 -16.25 12.15 1.99
N LYS A 208 -15.33 13.12 1.96
CA LYS A 208 -15.18 14.05 0.83
C LYS A 208 -14.87 13.30 -0.47
N GLU A 209 -13.96 12.34 -0.46
CA GLU A 209 -13.62 11.58 -1.67
C GLU A 209 -14.82 10.76 -2.17
N VAL A 210 -15.56 10.09 -1.28
CA VAL A 210 -16.79 9.35 -1.63
C VAL A 210 -17.85 10.26 -2.25
N GLU A 211 -18.02 11.48 -1.72
CA GLU A 211 -19.02 12.44 -2.19
C GLU A 211 -18.63 13.17 -3.48
N THR A 212 -17.33 13.44 -3.69
CA THR A 212 -16.85 14.32 -4.77
C THR A 212 -16.32 13.57 -5.99
N THR A 213 -15.90 12.32 -5.83
CA THR A 213 -15.45 11.48 -6.94
C THR A 213 -16.60 10.72 -7.56
N SER A 214 -16.52 10.46 -8.87
CA SER A 214 -17.53 9.67 -9.60
C SER A 214 -16.99 8.36 -10.17
N THR A 215 -15.68 8.24 -10.36
CA THR A 215 -15.05 7.08 -11.02
C THR A 215 -14.12 6.29 -10.11
N GLN A 216 -13.61 6.92 -9.04
CA GLN A 216 -12.72 6.26 -8.09
C GLN A 216 -13.45 5.12 -7.36
N LYS A 217 -12.71 4.04 -7.10
CA LYS A 217 -13.18 2.88 -6.34
C LYS A 217 -12.64 2.93 -4.92
N PHE A 218 -13.43 2.44 -3.97
CA PHE A 218 -13.07 2.40 -2.56
C PHE A 218 -13.03 0.96 -2.07
N VAL A 219 -11.96 0.63 -1.35
CA VAL A 219 -11.72 -0.67 -0.75
C VAL A 219 -11.39 -0.52 0.72
N GLY A 220 -11.97 -1.35 1.58
CA GLY A 220 -11.73 -1.28 3.02
C GLY A 220 -11.67 -2.65 3.68
N PHE A 221 -10.77 -2.79 4.65
CA PHE A 221 -10.62 -3.99 5.49
C PHE A 221 -10.81 -3.63 6.96
N CYS A 222 -11.65 -4.37 7.69
CA CYS A 222 -11.92 -4.18 9.12
C CYS A 222 -12.23 -2.71 9.48
N PHE A 223 -11.33 -2.02 10.17
CA PHE A 223 -11.45 -0.59 10.45
C PHE A 223 -11.70 0.23 9.17
N GLY A 224 -11.03 -0.06 8.06
CA GLY A 224 -11.26 0.60 6.78
C GLY A 224 -12.66 0.35 6.21
N HIS A 225 -13.21 -0.85 6.41
CA HIS A 225 -14.61 -1.14 6.08
C HIS A 225 -15.58 -0.27 6.89
N GLN A 226 -15.30 -0.08 8.18
CA GLN A 226 -16.10 0.75 9.08
C GLN A 226 -16.02 2.25 8.70
N ILE A 227 -14.83 2.76 8.38
CA ILE A 227 -14.65 4.14 7.90
C ILE A 227 -15.42 4.39 6.60
N LEU A 228 -15.39 3.43 5.65
CA LEU A 228 -16.18 3.52 4.43
C LEU A 228 -17.68 3.46 4.73
N ALA A 229 -18.15 2.58 5.61
CA ALA A 229 -19.54 2.53 6.01
C ALA A 229 -20.03 3.89 6.55
N MET A 230 -19.24 4.52 7.43
CA MET A 230 -19.53 5.86 7.96
C MET A 230 -19.54 6.94 6.85
N ALA A 231 -18.65 6.86 5.86
CA ALA A 231 -18.63 7.77 4.72
C ALA A 231 -19.90 7.66 3.86
N TYR A 232 -20.51 6.47 3.78
CA TYR A 232 -21.81 6.24 3.15
C TYR A 232 -23.01 6.49 4.07
N GLY A 233 -22.79 7.04 5.27
CA GLY A 233 -23.85 7.43 6.21
C GLY A 233 -24.37 6.30 7.09
N LEU A 234 -23.72 5.14 7.11
CA LEU A 234 -24.06 4.04 8.01
C LEU A 234 -23.46 4.26 9.39
N SER A 235 -24.14 3.75 10.42
CA SER A 235 -23.63 3.76 11.80
C SER A 235 -22.75 2.54 12.08
N VAL A 236 -21.75 2.72 12.93
CA VAL A 236 -20.90 1.65 13.49
C VAL A 236 -21.12 1.55 14.99
N GLU A 237 -20.74 0.43 15.60
CA GLU A 237 -20.83 0.22 17.05
C GLU A 237 -19.77 -0.76 17.54
N CYS A 238 -19.48 -0.71 18.84
CA CYS A 238 -18.80 -1.78 19.53
C CYS A 238 -19.80 -2.93 19.76
N ASN A 239 -19.47 -4.15 19.35
CA ASN A 239 -20.35 -5.30 19.57
C ASN A 239 -20.30 -5.74 21.04
N ASP A 240 -21.46 -5.75 21.69
CA ASP A 240 -21.62 -6.18 23.09
C ASP A 240 -21.32 -7.68 23.29
N SER A 241 -21.35 -8.47 22.21
CA SER A 241 -21.00 -9.90 22.21
C SER A 241 -19.48 -10.14 22.27
N GLY A 242 -18.67 -9.09 22.21
CA GLY A 242 -17.22 -9.18 22.30
C GLY A 242 -16.55 -9.20 20.92
N TYR A 243 -15.38 -9.85 20.87
CA TYR A 243 -14.57 -9.91 19.65
C TYR A 243 -14.96 -11.11 18.79
N GLU A 244 -14.99 -10.91 17.47
CA GLU A 244 -14.91 -11.99 16.49
C GLU A 244 -13.45 -12.06 16.00
N PHE A 245 -12.83 -13.23 16.16
CA PHE A 245 -11.40 -13.40 15.90
C PHE A 245 -11.11 -14.70 15.15
N SER A 246 -10.04 -14.66 14.36
CA SER A 246 -9.46 -15.82 13.67
C SER A 246 -10.36 -16.42 12.58
N ALA A 247 -10.09 -17.65 12.15
CA ALA A 247 -10.74 -18.21 10.98
C ALA A 247 -12.25 -18.41 11.22
N THR A 248 -13.06 -17.62 10.55
CA THR A 248 -14.52 -17.61 10.67
C THR A 248 -15.15 -17.84 9.30
N THR A 249 -16.16 -18.72 9.26
CA THR A 249 -16.92 -18.99 8.04
C THR A 249 -18.06 -17.99 7.88
N ILE A 250 -17.92 -17.09 6.93
CA ILE A 250 -18.93 -16.11 6.54
C ILE A 250 -19.90 -16.76 5.57
N GLN A 251 -21.20 -16.72 5.87
CA GLN A 251 -22.25 -17.14 4.96
C GLN A 251 -22.52 -16.00 3.97
N LEU A 252 -22.35 -16.27 2.67
CA LEU A 252 -22.41 -15.22 1.65
C LEU A 252 -23.86 -14.90 1.28
N SER A 253 -24.15 -13.61 1.14
CA SER A 253 -25.42 -13.13 0.57
C SER A 253 -25.47 -13.43 -0.94
N ASP A 254 -26.60 -13.16 -1.60
CA ASP A 254 -26.66 -13.25 -3.07
C ASP A 254 -25.61 -12.39 -3.78
N ALA A 255 -25.25 -11.22 -3.22
CA ALA A 255 -24.18 -10.39 -3.74
C ALA A 255 -22.81 -11.03 -3.51
N GLY A 256 -22.55 -11.53 -2.29
CA GLY A 256 -21.34 -12.28 -1.98
C GLY A 256 -21.15 -13.49 -2.90
N LYS A 257 -22.17 -14.33 -3.06
CA LYS A 257 -22.13 -15.50 -3.94
C LYS A 257 -21.76 -15.14 -5.38
N ARG A 258 -22.26 -14.01 -5.89
CA ARG A 258 -21.90 -13.52 -7.24
C ARG A 258 -20.44 -13.10 -7.34
N LEU A 259 -19.86 -12.50 -6.31
CA LEU A 259 -18.49 -11.98 -6.33
C LEU A 259 -17.46 -13.07 -6.02
N PHE A 260 -17.68 -13.84 -4.96
CA PHE A 260 -16.77 -14.89 -4.47
C PHE A 260 -16.97 -16.25 -5.16
N LYS A 261 -18.07 -16.44 -5.92
CA LYS A 261 -18.40 -17.67 -6.66
C LYS A 261 -18.54 -18.93 -5.78
N GLN A 262 -18.97 -18.75 -4.53
CA GLN A 262 -19.20 -19.81 -3.56
C GLN A 262 -20.31 -19.42 -2.57
N ASP A 263 -20.81 -20.38 -1.79
CA ASP A 263 -21.91 -20.15 -0.82
C ASP A 263 -21.44 -19.56 0.51
N SER A 264 -20.19 -19.80 0.90
CA SER A 264 -19.56 -19.29 2.12
C SER A 264 -18.08 -19.05 1.87
N VAL A 265 -17.44 -18.20 2.68
CA VAL A 265 -15.97 -18.00 2.65
C VAL A 265 -15.40 -18.05 4.06
N CYS A 266 -14.29 -18.75 4.26
CA CYS A 266 -13.56 -18.78 5.53
C CYS A 266 -12.41 -17.77 5.50
N LEU A 267 -12.49 -16.71 6.32
CA LEU A 267 -11.48 -15.66 6.40
C LEU A 267 -11.09 -15.38 7.86
N ASN A 268 -9.95 -14.73 8.08
CA ASN A 268 -9.53 -14.32 9.42
C ASN A 268 -10.30 -13.07 9.87
N GLU A 269 -10.88 -13.11 11.06
CA GLU A 269 -11.49 -11.97 11.73
C GLU A 269 -10.56 -11.41 12.81
N GLY A 270 -10.81 -10.17 13.23
CA GLY A 270 -10.01 -9.49 14.25
C GLY A 270 -10.61 -8.17 14.69
N HIS A 271 -11.88 -8.18 15.07
CA HIS A 271 -12.63 -6.97 15.33
C HIS A 271 -13.58 -7.10 16.53
N GLN A 272 -13.90 -5.95 17.12
CA GLN A 272 -14.98 -5.81 18.11
C GLN A 272 -16.00 -4.77 17.62
N PHE A 273 -15.53 -3.75 16.88
CA PHE A 273 -16.41 -2.79 16.24
C PHE A 273 -16.98 -3.37 14.96
N GLN A 274 -18.25 -3.10 14.67
CA GLN A 274 -18.95 -3.56 13.47
C GLN A 274 -19.84 -2.45 12.90
N VAL A 275 -20.28 -2.62 11.65
CA VAL A 275 -21.39 -1.83 11.11
C VAL A 275 -22.69 -2.31 11.75
N LYS A 276 -23.52 -1.38 12.24
CA LYS A 276 -24.80 -1.73 12.87
C LYS A 276 -25.71 -2.44 11.88
N ASP A 277 -26.45 -3.44 12.36
CA ASP A 277 -27.52 -4.07 11.58
C ASP A 277 -28.63 -3.06 11.30
N GLN A 278 -28.63 -2.51 10.08
CA GLN A 278 -29.44 -1.36 9.68
C GLN A 278 -29.73 -1.40 8.18
N ASP A 279 -30.60 -0.51 7.71
CA ASP A 279 -30.84 -0.34 6.28
C ASP A 279 -29.58 0.19 5.57
N LEU A 280 -29.14 -0.57 4.56
CA LEU A 280 -27.94 -0.30 3.78
C LEU A 280 -28.18 0.66 2.59
N GLY A 281 -29.44 1.02 2.35
CA GLY A 281 -29.82 1.86 1.22
C GLY A 281 -29.42 1.22 -0.12
N GLN A 282 -28.49 1.86 -0.83
CA GLN A 282 -27.99 1.36 -2.11
C GLN A 282 -26.88 0.29 -1.99
N LEU A 283 -26.30 0.13 -0.80
CA LEU A 283 -25.22 -0.82 -0.57
C LEU A 283 -25.77 -2.24 -0.41
N GLN A 284 -25.00 -3.22 -0.86
CA GLN A 284 -25.30 -4.63 -0.72
C GLN A 284 -24.41 -5.24 0.38
N ASN A 285 -25.00 -5.97 1.32
CA ASN A 285 -24.21 -6.81 2.23
C ASN A 285 -23.56 -7.95 1.44
N LEU A 286 -22.31 -8.30 1.74
CA LEU A 286 -21.61 -9.43 1.15
C LEU A 286 -21.82 -10.75 1.90
N GLY A 287 -22.11 -10.70 3.20
CA GLY A 287 -22.34 -11.90 4.00
C GLY A 287 -22.54 -11.60 5.48
N SER A 288 -22.77 -12.66 6.25
CA SER A 288 -23.02 -12.58 7.68
C SER A 288 -22.43 -13.78 8.41
N THR A 289 -22.16 -13.60 9.70
CA THR A 289 -21.91 -14.67 10.67
C THR A 289 -22.97 -14.59 11.77
N ASP A 290 -22.98 -15.55 12.69
CA ASP A 290 -23.87 -15.50 13.86
C ASP A 290 -23.51 -14.34 14.81
N HIS A 291 -22.27 -13.83 14.73
CA HIS A 291 -21.79 -12.73 15.57
C HIS A 291 -21.98 -11.35 14.90
N THR A 292 -21.73 -11.26 13.59
CA THR A 292 -21.72 -9.98 12.86
C THR A 292 -22.52 -10.09 11.56
N HIS A 293 -23.57 -9.28 11.49
CA HIS A 293 -24.61 -9.38 10.46
C HIS A 293 -24.19 -8.76 9.12
N ILE A 294 -23.26 -7.80 9.14
CA ILE A 294 -22.73 -7.13 7.95
C ILE A 294 -21.22 -7.38 7.91
N GLN A 295 -20.80 -8.41 7.17
CA GLN A 295 -19.40 -8.80 7.01
C GLN A 295 -18.71 -8.13 5.82
N GLY A 296 -19.47 -7.43 4.99
CA GLY A 296 -18.90 -6.69 3.87
C GLY A 296 -19.93 -5.81 3.18
N LEU A 297 -19.46 -4.75 2.52
CA LEU A 297 -20.31 -3.83 1.78
C LEU A 297 -19.87 -3.78 0.32
N PHE A 298 -20.85 -3.71 -0.57
CA PHE A 298 -20.61 -3.62 -2.00
C PHE A 298 -21.54 -2.62 -2.67
N LEU A 299 -20.94 -1.80 -3.52
CA LEU A 299 -21.61 -0.94 -4.48
C LEU A 299 -20.90 -1.15 -5.82
N PRO A 300 -21.60 -1.62 -6.87
CA PRO A 300 -20.98 -1.86 -8.17
C PRO A 300 -20.13 -0.68 -8.63
N GLU A 301 -18.92 -0.97 -9.12
CA GLU A 301 -17.94 0.00 -9.64
C GLU A 301 -17.47 1.08 -8.65
N ARG A 302 -17.90 1.04 -7.37
CA ARG A 302 -17.66 2.11 -6.40
C ARG A 302 -17.11 1.64 -5.07
N LEU A 303 -17.63 0.57 -4.48
CA LEU A 303 -17.23 0.11 -3.15
C LEU A 303 -17.13 -1.41 -3.11
N TRP A 304 -16.05 -1.92 -2.54
CA TRP A 304 -15.93 -3.30 -2.11
C TRP A 304 -15.21 -3.32 -0.76
N SER A 305 -15.81 -3.83 0.30
CA SER A 305 -15.15 -3.88 1.60
C SER A 305 -15.51 -5.12 2.38
N LEU A 306 -14.60 -5.56 3.24
CA LEU A 306 -14.76 -6.70 4.13
C LEU A 306 -14.43 -6.28 5.56
N GLN A 307 -15.20 -6.79 6.50
CA GLN A 307 -14.88 -6.72 7.92
C GLN A 307 -13.69 -7.62 8.26
N ALA A 308 -13.58 -8.76 7.58
CA ALA A 308 -12.47 -9.70 7.67
C ALA A 308 -11.12 -9.16 7.16
N HIS A 309 -10.07 -9.90 7.53
CA HIS A 309 -8.67 -9.70 7.16
C HIS A 309 -8.14 -10.83 6.25
N PRO A 310 -8.51 -10.87 4.96
CA PRO A 310 -7.96 -11.85 4.02
C PRO A 310 -6.45 -11.68 3.82
N GLU A 311 -5.85 -10.55 4.18
CA GLU A 311 -4.42 -10.28 4.09
C GLU A 311 -3.58 -10.95 5.19
N PHE A 312 -4.20 -11.45 6.27
CA PHE A 312 -3.48 -12.08 7.38
C PHE A 312 -3.29 -13.57 7.17
N ASP A 313 -2.03 -14.02 7.20
CA ASP A 313 -1.71 -15.42 7.41
C ASP A 313 -1.76 -15.80 8.90
N ALA A 314 -1.58 -17.09 9.21
CA ALA A 314 -1.63 -17.58 10.58
C ALA A 314 -0.53 -17.00 11.49
N GLU A 315 0.64 -16.66 10.94
CA GLU A 315 1.74 -16.06 11.69
C GLU A 315 1.41 -14.61 12.07
N ALA A 316 0.92 -13.82 11.12
CA ALA A 316 0.51 -12.44 11.33
C ALA A 316 -0.64 -12.35 12.35
N LEU A 317 -1.68 -13.15 12.17
CA LEU A 317 -2.81 -13.20 13.10
C LEU A 317 -2.37 -13.66 14.50
N GLY A 318 -1.46 -14.63 14.59
CA GLY A 318 -0.92 -15.09 15.88
C GLY A 318 -0.26 -13.98 16.68
N GLN A 319 0.47 -13.07 16.02
CA GLN A 319 1.06 -11.91 16.68
C GLN A 319 -0.01 -10.91 17.14
N ILE A 320 -1.02 -10.65 16.30
CA ILE A 320 -2.14 -9.77 16.65
C ILE A 320 -2.91 -10.32 17.86
N LEU A 321 -3.12 -11.64 17.94
CA LEU A 321 -3.75 -12.29 19.08
C LEU A 321 -2.96 -12.07 20.38
N GLU A 322 -1.63 -12.17 20.35
CA GLU A 322 -0.80 -11.92 21.55
C GLU A 322 -0.94 -10.45 22.03
N PHE A 323 -1.04 -9.49 21.11
CA PHE A 323 -1.33 -8.09 21.47
C PHE A 323 -2.75 -7.89 22.00
N ALA A 324 -3.73 -8.59 21.42
CA ALA A 324 -5.12 -8.54 21.83
C ALA A 324 -5.41 -9.30 23.13
N LYS A 325 -4.48 -10.15 23.61
CA LYS A 325 -4.67 -11.00 24.80
C LYS A 325 -5.16 -10.25 26.03
N SER A 326 -4.65 -9.04 26.27
CA SER A 326 -5.06 -8.23 27.42
C SER A 326 -6.49 -7.67 27.33
N LYS A 327 -7.10 -7.72 26.13
CA LYS A 327 -8.44 -7.24 25.81
C LYS A 327 -9.47 -8.37 25.68
N LEU A 328 -9.01 -9.62 25.64
CA LEU A 328 -9.85 -10.82 25.47
C LEU A 328 -10.03 -11.53 26.81
N SER A 329 -11.14 -12.27 26.95
CA SER A 329 -11.24 -13.26 28.03
C SER A 329 -10.27 -14.43 27.76
N ASP A 330 -9.90 -15.19 28.80
CA ASP A 330 -9.05 -16.37 28.61
C ASP A 330 -9.70 -17.40 27.68
N GLU A 331 -11.02 -17.52 27.72
CA GLU A 331 -11.79 -18.43 26.86
C GLU A 331 -11.76 -17.99 25.39
N ASP A 332 -12.05 -16.71 25.12
CA ASP A 332 -11.99 -16.14 23.76
C ASP A 332 -10.58 -16.22 23.19
N TYR A 333 -9.57 -15.98 24.03
CA TYR A 333 -8.17 -16.09 23.63
C TYR A 333 -7.79 -17.51 23.21
N GLN A 334 -8.18 -18.53 23.99
CA GLN A 334 -7.90 -19.92 23.61
C GLN A 334 -8.69 -20.32 22.36
N SER A 335 -9.97 -19.95 22.26
CA SER A 335 -10.79 -20.23 21.09
C SER A 335 -10.21 -19.62 19.81
N ALA A 336 -9.78 -18.36 19.87
CA ALA A 336 -9.11 -17.67 18.77
C ALA A 336 -7.78 -18.34 18.40
N ARG A 337 -6.99 -18.76 19.39
CA ARG A 337 -5.74 -19.50 19.14
C ARG A 337 -5.96 -20.85 18.48
N GLU A 338 -7.00 -21.58 18.87
CA GLU A 338 -7.34 -22.89 18.28
C GLU A 338 -7.86 -22.75 16.85
N SER A 339 -8.61 -21.69 16.57
CA SER A 339 -9.18 -21.40 15.24
C SER A 339 -8.19 -20.72 14.29
N ASN A 340 -7.05 -20.21 14.77
CA ASN A 340 -5.95 -19.73 13.92
C ASN A 340 -5.18 -20.90 13.25
N THR A 341 -5.86 -21.60 12.35
CA THR A 341 -5.35 -22.81 11.67
C THR A 341 -4.57 -22.50 10.39
N GLY A 342 -4.68 -21.28 9.86
CA GLY A 342 -4.17 -20.89 8.54
C GLY A 342 -4.98 -21.45 7.36
N ASN A 343 -6.01 -22.26 7.61
CA ASN A 343 -6.91 -22.80 6.59
C ASN A 343 -8.00 -21.77 6.24
N ILE A 344 -7.60 -20.71 5.57
CA ILE A 344 -8.49 -19.63 5.11
C ILE A 344 -8.41 -19.48 3.59
N GLU A 345 -9.45 -18.90 3.01
CA GLU A 345 -9.65 -18.79 1.57
C GLU A 345 -9.16 -17.44 1.03
N GLN A 346 -7.92 -17.05 1.36
CA GLN A 346 -7.32 -15.76 0.97
C GLN A 346 -7.39 -15.52 -0.54
N GLN A 347 -7.14 -16.56 -1.34
CA GLN A 347 -7.13 -16.45 -2.79
C GLN A 347 -8.52 -16.13 -3.34
N VAL A 348 -9.58 -16.65 -2.74
CA VAL A 348 -10.96 -16.40 -3.18
C VAL A 348 -11.34 -14.93 -2.95
N ALA A 349 -10.97 -14.38 -1.79
CA ALA A 349 -11.14 -12.96 -1.51
C ALA A 349 -10.28 -12.08 -2.44
N LEU A 350 -9.04 -12.50 -2.72
CA LEU A 350 -8.13 -11.77 -3.60
C LEU A 350 -8.66 -11.71 -5.02
N ASP A 351 -9.12 -12.83 -5.57
CA ASP A 351 -9.65 -12.90 -6.94
C ASP A 351 -10.93 -12.06 -7.08
N SER A 352 -11.81 -12.10 -6.08
CA SER A 352 -13.01 -11.25 -5.99
C SER A 352 -12.65 -9.76 -6.03
N LEU A 353 -11.70 -9.35 -5.21
CA LEU A 353 -11.21 -7.97 -5.16
C LEU A 353 -10.51 -7.54 -6.45
N VAL A 354 -9.65 -8.39 -7.02
CA VAL A 354 -8.91 -8.08 -8.25
C VAL A 354 -9.87 -7.89 -9.42
N ASN A 355 -10.93 -8.69 -9.50
CA ASN A 355 -11.99 -8.47 -10.51
C ASN A 355 -12.65 -7.11 -10.29
N PHE A 356 -13.05 -6.79 -9.05
CA PHE A 356 -13.62 -5.47 -8.75
C PHE A 356 -12.68 -4.31 -9.11
N ILE A 357 -11.36 -4.44 -8.85
CA ILE A 357 -10.39 -3.39 -9.17
C ILE A 357 -10.23 -3.22 -10.68
N LEU A 358 -10.13 -4.33 -11.42
CA LEU A 358 -9.74 -4.34 -12.84
C LEU A 358 -10.91 -4.23 -13.84
N ASP A 359 -12.13 -4.52 -13.42
CA ASP A 359 -13.38 -4.36 -14.21
C ASP A 359 -13.78 -2.89 -14.28
#